data_AF-A0A537CG32-F1
#
_entry.id   AF-A0A537CG32-F1
#
_cell.length_a   1.000
_cell.length_b   1.000
_cell.length_c   1.000
_cell.angle_alpha   90.00
_cell.angle_beta   90.00
_cell.angle_gamma   90.00
#
_symmetry.space_group_name_H-M   'P 1'
#
loop_
_entity.id
_entity.type
_entity.pdbx_description
1 polymer ?
#
loop_
_entity_poly.entity_id
_entity_poly.type
_entity_poly.pdbx_seq_one_letter_code
_entity_poly.pdbx_strand_id
1 'polypeptide(L)'
;MLLPLASYLLWAVFVVSWWAAGAGLGTGDLALAVSVLGIVGLAASVAASYLVYALLNRASLHFGRTRALLRNAISGLESRIGTAGQEALLPLTSAEEGLYKLSRGEHERSAVLWALLASVPIVGWIFLVAALWFLSRDFAKHCRLEELVLEDVDRTMKGAGLQGVSVRNVPVGSRDVLGAAVVIASLIELLSVFLLGPAGGLVLIYLTVGAFSLIWLDLSIRDPNSHFSFHSQLEPDILRSLPDSVSGAGTEGVA
;
A
#
# COMPACT_ATOMS: atom_id res chain seq x y z
N MET A 1 -3.46 8.29 12.94
CA MET A 1 -2.10 8.66 13.42
C MET A 1 -1.90 8.67 14.91
N LEU A 2 -2.89 9.08 15.70
CA LEU A 2 -2.74 9.09 17.16
C LEU A 2 -2.41 7.70 17.75
N LEU A 3 -3.04 6.64 17.25
CA LEU A 3 -2.82 5.27 17.75
C LEU A 3 -1.41 4.72 17.48
N PRO A 4 -0.87 4.73 16.24
CA PRO A 4 0.53 4.34 16.01
C PRO A 4 1.54 5.20 16.77
N LEU A 5 1.29 6.51 16.87
CA LEU A 5 2.16 7.41 17.64
C LEU A 5 2.16 7.04 19.13
N ALA A 6 1.00 6.80 19.72
CA ALA A 6 0.89 6.36 21.10
C ALA A 6 1.60 5.02 21.33
N SER A 7 1.41 4.05 20.42
CA SER A 7 2.12 2.77 20.47
C SER A 7 3.64 2.95 20.42
N TYR A 8 4.14 3.74 19.47
CA TYR A 8 5.56 4.06 19.35
C TYR A 8 6.13 4.65 20.62
N LEU A 9 5.47 5.69 21.18
CA LEU A 9 5.95 6.39 22.37
C LEU A 9 5.93 5.48 23.61
N LEU A 10 4.90 4.66 23.78
CA LEU A 10 4.83 3.71 24.90
C LEU A 10 5.99 2.71 24.85
N TRP A 11 6.24 2.13 23.68
CA TRP A 11 7.34 1.20 23.49
C TRP A 11 8.71 1.88 23.56
N ALA A 12 8.84 3.13 23.08
CA ALA A 12 10.06 3.93 23.20
C ALA A 12 10.43 4.18 24.66
N VAL A 13 9.47 4.62 25.48
CA VAL A 13 9.68 4.80 26.92
C VAL A 13 10.03 3.46 27.57
N PHE A 14 9.30 2.39 27.23
CA PHE A 14 9.57 1.05 27.75
C PHE A 14 11.01 0.59 27.46
N VAL A 15 11.47 0.64 26.21
CA VAL A 15 12.81 0.12 25.84
C VAL A 15 13.93 0.99 26.41
N VAL A 16 13.72 2.31 26.51
CA VAL A 16 14.69 3.23 27.13
C VAL A 16 14.78 2.98 28.64
N SER A 17 13.64 2.87 29.32
CA SER A 17 13.60 2.57 30.76
C SER A 17 14.19 1.19 31.08
N TRP A 18 13.91 0.18 30.24
CA TRP A 18 14.48 -1.16 30.34
C TRP A 18 16.00 -1.14 30.21
N TRP A 19 16.53 -0.47 29.18
CA TRP A 19 17.97 -0.34 28.98
C TRP A 19 18.64 0.44 30.11
N ALA A 20 18.05 1.56 30.55
CA ALA A 20 18.59 2.38 31.64
C ALA A 20 18.65 1.60 32.96
N ALA A 21 17.62 0.80 33.27
CA ALA A 21 17.62 -0.07 34.45
C ALA A 21 18.73 -1.14 34.36
N GLY A 22 18.88 -1.79 33.20
CA GLY A 22 19.95 -2.77 32.98
C GLY A 22 21.36 -2.18 33.02
N ALA A 23 21.51 -0.91 32.64
CA ALA A 23 22.77 -0.15 32.72
C ALA A 23 23.06 0.40 34.13
N GLY A 24 22.20 0.16 35.12
CA GLY A 24 22.36 0.65 36.49
C GLY A 24 22.05 2.14 36.67
N LEU A 25 21.33 2.76 35.73
CA LEU A 25 21.00 4.20 35.73
C LEU A 25 19.68 4.53 36.45
N GLY A 26 19.04 3.57 37.14
CA GLY A 26 17.69 3.72 37.72
C GLY A 26 17.56 3.33 39.20
N THR A 27 16.68 4.02 39.93
CA THR A 27 16.33 3.74 41.35
C THR A 27 15.21 2.67 41.45
N GLY A 28 15.15 1.97 42.59
CA GLY A 28 14.50 0.66 42.78
C GLY A 28 13.00 0.47 42.49
N ASP A 29 12.25 1.50 42.07
CA ASP A 29 10.79 1.42 41.80
C ASP A 29 10.39 1.41 40.30
N LEU A 30 11.36 1.35 39.39
CA LEU A 30 11.10 1.36 37.93
C LEU A 30 10.39 0.11 37.40
N ALA A 31 10.43 -1.02 38.12
CA ALA A 31 9.92 -2.30 37.62
C ALA A 31 8.40 -2.33 37.40
N LEU A 32 7.62 -1.75 38.33
CA LEU A 32 6.16 -1.69 38.21
C LEU A 32 5.74 -0.76 37.07
N ALA A 33 6.37 0.41 36.95
CA ALA A 33 6.11 1.35 35.87
C ALA A 33 6.40 0.75 34.49
N VAL A 34 7.56 0.07 34.33
CA VAL A 34 7.92 -0.62 33.08
C VAL A 34 6.94 -1.75 32.75
N SER A 35 6.48 -2.50 33.77
CA SER A 35 5.49 -3.56 33.58
C SER A 35 4.13 -3.02 33.09
N VAL A 36 3.65 -1.93 33.69
CA VAL A 36 2.40 -1.27 33.27
C VAL A 36 2.54 -0.72 31.84
N LEU A 37 3.67 -0.07 31.52
CA LEU A 37 3.94 0.42 30.16
C LEU A 37 3.94 -0.69 29.13
N GLY A 38 4.49 -1.87 29.45
CA GLY A 38 4.47 -3.03 28.56
C GLY A 38 3.05 -3.52 28.25
N ILE A 39 2.18 -3.61 29.26
CA ILE A 39 0.78 -4.03 29.08
C ILE A 39 0.01 -3.02 28.22
N VAL A 40 0.14 -1.73 28.51
CA VAL A 40 -0.53 -0.67 27.73
C VAL A 40 0.04 -0.62 26.30
N GLY A 41 1.35 -0.84 26.14
CA GLY A 41 2.04 -0.94 24.85
C GLY A 41 1.50 -2.07 23.98
N LEU A 42 1.18 -3.23 24.56
CA LEU A 42 0.56 -4.34 23.83
C LEU A 42 -0.80 -3.96 23.26
N ALA A 43 -1.67 -3.36 24.06
CA ALA A 43 -2.98 -2.89 23.60
C ALA A 43 -2.85 -1.84 22.49
N ALA A 44 -1.89 -0.91 22.63
CA ALA A 44 -1.60 0.10 21.61
C ALA A 44 -1.06 -0.52 20.30
N SER A 45 -0.24 -1.57 20.37
CA SER A 45 0.24 -2.31 19.18
C SER A 45 -0.89 -2.97 18.39
N VAL A 46 -1.88 -3.55 19.07
CA VAL A 46 -3.07 -4.11 18.41
C VAL A 46 -3.86 -3.03 17.68
N ALA A 47 -4.02 -1.85 18.31
CA ALA A 47 -4.69 -0.72 17.67
C ALA A 47 -3.89 -0.18 16.47
N ALA A 48 -2.56 -0.13 16.56
CA ALA A 48 -1.69 0.28 15.47
C ALA A 48 -1.69 -0.73 14.31
N SER A 49 -1.72 -2.03 14.60
CA SER A 49 -1.74 -3.08 13.57
C SER A 49 -3.03 -3.08 12.75
N TYR A 50 -4.16 -2.69 13.35
CA TYR A 50 -5.40 -2.51 12.60
C TYR A 50 -5.26 -1.46 11.49
N LEU A 51 -4.48 -0.40 11.71
CA LEU A 51 -4.22 0.60 10.68
C LEU A 51 -3.37 0.02 9.54
N VAL A 52 -2.39 -0.82 9.84
CA VAL A 52 -1.60 -1.55 8.84
C VAL A 52 -2.50 -2.46 8.01
N TYR A 53 -3.37 -3.22 8.68
CA TYR A 53 -4.40 -4.04 8.04
C TYR A 53 -5.26 -3.20 7.09
N ALA A 54 -5.80 -2.08 7.58
CA ALA A 54 -6.70 -1.23 6.81
C ALA A 54 -6.03 -0.67 5.55
N LEU A 55 -4.75 -0.29 5.63
CA LEU A 55 -4.01 0.24 4.48
C LEU A 55 -3.73 -0.83 3.42
N LEU A 56 -3.23 -1.99 3.84
CA LEU A 56 -2.95 -3.11 2.93
C LEU A 56 -4.24 -3.64 2.30
N ASN A 57 -5.29 -3.78 3.10
CA ASN A 57 -6.59 -4.25 2.63
C ASN A 57 -7.23 -3.25 1.64
N ARG A 58 -7.16 -1.94 1.92
CA ARG A 58 -7.65 -0.90 1.01
C ARG A 58 -6.93 -0.96 -0.34
N ALA A 59 -5.61 -1.09 -0.34
CA ALA A 59 -4.84 -1.19 -1.58
C ALA A 59 -5.19 -2.47 -2.36
N SER A 60 -5.26 -3.61 -1.68
CA SER A 60 -5.63 -4.89 -2.30
C SER A 60 -7.03 -4.85 -2.94
N LEU A 61 -8.02 -4.29 -2.24
CA LEU A 61 -9.37 -4.11 -2.78
C LEU A 61 -9.39 -3.17 -4.00
N HIS A 62 -8.62 -2.08 -3.96
CA HIS A 62 -8.51 -1.16 -5.09
C HIS A 62 -7.90 -1.85 -6.33
N PHE A 63 -6.78 -2.55 -6.16
CA PHE A 63 -6.12 -3.31 -7.24
C PHE A 63 -7.08 -4.32 -7.88
N GLY A 64 -7.81 -5.08 -7.05
CA GLY A 64 -8.82 -6.02 -7.51
C GLY A 64 -9.95 -5.37 -8.31
N ARG A 65 -10.48 -4.24 -7.82
CA ARG A 65 -11.55 -3.48 -8.49
C ARG A 65 -11.09 -2.88 -9.81
N THR A 66 -9.95 -2.19 -9.84
CA THR A 66 -9.36 -1.64 -11.07
C THR A 66 -9.15 -2.73 -12.11
N ARG A 67 -8.56 -3.86 -11.72
CA ARG A 67 -8.31 -4.98 -12.63
C ARG A 67 -9.60 -5.54 -13.22
N ALA A 68 -10.66 -5.65 -12.42
CA ALA A 68 -11.98 -6.08 -12.92
C ALA A 68 -12.58 -5.06 -13.89
N LEU A 69 -12.50 -3.76 -13.57
CA LEU A 69 -12.97 -2.67 -14.43
C LEU A 69 -12.25 -2.68 -15.79
N LEU A 70 -10.93 -2.70 -15.78
CA LEU A 70 -10.11 -2.69 -17.00
C LEU A 70 -10.32 -3.95 -17.84
N ARG A 71 -10.46 -5.11 -17.20
CA ARG A 71 -10.80 -6.36 -17.89
C ARG A 71 -12.13 -6.24 -18.61
N ASN A 72 -13.16 -5.76 -17.93
CA ASN A 72 -14.49 -5.59 -18.53
C ASN A 72 -14.47 -4.56 -19.66
N ALA A 73 -13.70 -3.47 -19.51
CA ALA A 73 -13.53 -2.45 -20.54
C ALA A 73 -12.87 -3.01 -21.81
N ILE A 74 -11.76 -3.72 -21.65
CA ILE A 74 -11.02 -4.34 -22.76
C ILE A 74 -11.89 -5.39 -23.46
N SER A 75 -12.55 -6.29 -22.72
CA SER A 75 -13.46 -7.29 -23.31
C SER A 75 -14.66 -6.66 -24.02
N GLY A 76 -15.19 -5.55 -23.49
CA GLY A 76 -16.25 -4.78 -24.15
C GLY A 76 -15.78 -4.18 -25.49
N LEU A 77 -14.57 -3.63 -25.53
CA LEU A 77 -13.98 -3.07 -26.74
C LEU A 77 -13.63 -4.15 -27.78
N GLU A 78 -13.08 -5.28 -27.34
CA GLU A 78 -12.80 -6.45 -28.19
C GLU A 78 -14.06 -6.92 -28.92
N SER A 79 -15.18 -7.03 -28.20
CA SER A 79 -16.48 -7.44 -28.78
C SER A 79 -17.03 -6.46 -29.83
N ARG A 80 -16.60 -5.19 -29.78
CA ARG A 80 -17.07 -4.09 -30.65
C ARG A 80 -16.23 -3.92 -31.89
N ILE A 81 -14.91 -4.07 -31.78
CA ILE A 81 -13.95 -3.72 -32.84
C ILE A 81 -13.98 -4.73 -34.00
N GLY A 82 -14.35 -5.99 -33.73
CA GLY A 82 -14.40 -7.04 -34.75
C GLY A 82 -13.11 -7.07 -35.59
N THR A 83 -13.22 -7.36 -36.89
CA THR A 83 -12.09 -7.29 -37.82
C THR A 83 -11.93 -5.93 -38.53
N ALA A 84 -12.81 -4.95 -38.26
CA ALA A 84 -12.95 -3.73 -39.07
C ALA A 84 -12.22 -2.51 -38.50
N GLY A 85 -11.97 -2.45 -37.19
CA GLY A 85 -11.28 -1.32 -36.55
C GLY A 85 -9.75 -1.48 -36.56
N GLN A 86 -9.12 -1.48 -37.73
CA GLN A 86 -7.69 -1.76 -37.87
C GLN A 86 -6.79 -0.78 -37.08
N GLU A 87 -7.24 0.47 -36.89
CA GLU A 87 -6.57 1.49 -36.05
C GLU A 87 -6.70 1.22 -34.54
N ALA A 88 -7.72 0.47 -34.11
CA ALA A 88 -7.98 0.15 -32.71
C ALA A 88 -7.33 -1.17 -32.25
N LEU A 89 -6.89 -2.03 -33.17
CA LEU A 89 -6.31 -3.35 -32.84
C LEU A 89 -4.97 -3.24 -32.09
N LEU A 90 -4.04 -2.40 -32.56
CA LEU A 90 -2.75 -2.21 -31.90
C LEU A 90 -2.88 -1.72 -30.45
N PRO A 91 -3.62 -0.63 -30.17
CA PRO A 91 -3.80 -0.19 -28.79
C PRO A 91 -4.61 -1.21 -27.95
N LEU A 92 -5.55 -1.96 -28.55
CA LEU A 92 -6.28 -3.01 -27.82
C LEU A 92 -5.34 -4.12 -27.35
N THR A 93 -4.50 -4.66 -28.24
CA THR A 93 -3.52 -5.71 -27.87
C THR A 93 -2.49 -5.18 -26.86
N SER A 94 -2.12 -3.90 -26.95
CA SER A 94 -1.26 -3.25 -25.95
C SER A 94 -1.94 -3.14 -24.58
N ALA A 95 -3.24 -2.77 -24.55
CA ALA A 95 -4.03 -2.71 -23.33
C ALA A 95 -4.16 -4.08 -22.65
N GLU A 96 -4.39 -5.15 -23.43
CA GLU A 96 -4.44 -6.54 -22.95
C GLU A 96 -3.13 -6.98 -22.30
N GLU A 97 -2.01 -6.73 -22.97
CA GLU A 97 -0.68 -7.03 -22.45
C GLU A 97 -0.37 -6.21 -21.20
N GLY A 98 -0.79 -4.94 -21.16
CA GLY A 98 -0.71 -4.08 -19.99
C GLY A 98 -1.53 -4.63 -18.81
N LEU A 99 -2.78 -5.07 -19.06
CA LEU A 99 -3.64 -5.70 -18.06
C LEU A 99 -3.04 -7.01 -17.55
N TYR A 100 -2.41 -7.79 -18.41
CA TYR A 100 -1.69 -9.01 -18.01
C TYR A 100 -0.51 -8.69 -17.10
N LYS A 101 0.30 -7.68 -17.44
CA LYS A 101 1.41 -7.19 -16.59
C LYS A 101 0.94 -6.66 -15.25
N LEU A 102 -0.18 -5.93 -15.23
CA LEU A 102 -0.82 -5.41 -14.02
C LEU A 102 -1.29 -6.58 -13.14
N SER A 103 -2.04 -7.52 -13.71
CA SER A 103 -2.56 -8.70 -13.01
C SER A 103 -1.45 -9.61 -12.46
N ARG A 104 -0.33 -9.78 -13.18
CA ARG A 104 0.82 -10.56 -12.67
C ARG A 104 1.66 -9.81 -11.66
N GLY A 105 1.69 -8.48 -11.75
CA GLY A 105 2.48 -7.63 -10.87
C GLY A 105 1.90 -7.53 -9.47
N GLU A 106 0.59 -7.66 -9.35
CA GLU A 106 -0.19 -7.55 -8.11
C GLU A 106 -0.25 -8.92 -7.39
N HIS A 107 0.72 -9.20 -6.54
CA HIS A 107 0.61 -10.35 -5.64
C HIS A 107 -0.29 -9.98 -4.46
N GLU A 108 -1.34 -10.77 -4.23
CA GLU A 108 -2.21 -10.63 -3.06
C GLU A 108 -1.41 -10.98 -1.79
N ARG A 109 -0.85 -9.96 -1.15
CA ARG A 109 -0.23 -10.10 0.18
C ARG A 109 -1.35 -10.13 1.22
N SER A 110 -1.34 -11.11 2.11
CA SER A 110 -2.31 -11.18 3.20
C SER A 110 -2.17 -9.98 4.14
N ALA A 111 -3.14 -9.05 4.09
CA ALA A 111 -3.19 -7.89 4.97
C ALA A 111 -3.21 -8.30 6.46
N VAL A 112 -3.89 -9.40 6.76
CA VAL A 112 -3.96 -9.98 8.12
C VAL A 112 -2.59 -10.42 8.60
N LEU A 113 -1.83 -11.15 7.76
CA LEU A 113 -0.49 -11.62 8.12
C LEU A 113 0.43 -10.46 8.48
N TRP A 114 0.47 -9.43 7.64
CA TRP A 114 1.33 -8.26 7.88
C TRP A 114 0.90 -7.46 9.10
N ALA A 115 -0.40 -7.35 9.37
CA ALA A 115 -0.90 -6.73 10.60
C ALA A 115 -0.50 -7.52 11.85
N LEU A 116 -0.62 -8.85 11.82
CA LEU A 116 -0.17 -9.70 12.93
C LEU A 116 1.34 -9.57 13.17
N LEU A 117 2.15 -9.61 12.11
CA LEU A 117 3.59 -9.39 12.20
C LEU A 117 3.93 -8.01 12.76
N ALA A 118 3.25 -6.95 12.33
CA ALA A 118 3.45 -5.60 12.84
C ALA A 118 2.99 -5.41 14.30
N SER A 119 2.08 -6.26 14.80
CA SER A 119 1.61 -6.19 16.18
C SER A 119 2.63 -6.70 17.21
N VAL A 120 3.64 -7.45 16.77
CA VAL A 120 4.67 -8.01 17.64
C VAL A 120 5.46 -6.87 18.30
N PRO A 121 5.56 -6.82 19.64
CA PRO A 121 6.38 -5.82 20.32
C PRO A 121 7.81 -5.76 19.81
N ILE A 122 8.35 -4.55 19.67
CA ILE A 122 9.74 -4.27 19.29
C ILE A 122 10.08 -4.72 17.86
N VAL A 123 10.01 -6.02 17.56
CA VAL A 123 10.29 -6.62 16.25
C VAL A 123 9.24 -6.23 15.20
N GLY A 124 7.99 -5.99 15.61
CA GLY A 124 6.89 -5.59 14.72
C GLY A 124 7.16 -4.32 13.94
N TRP A 125 8.02 -3.43 14.44
CA TRP A 125 8.41 -2.21 13.72
C TRP A 125 9.21 -2.49 12.45
N ILE A 126 10.02 -3.55 12.44
CA ILE A 126 10.73 -4.00 11.22
C ILE A 126 9.70 -4.48 10.19
N PHE A 127 8.72 -5.27 10.63
CA PHE A 127 7.64 -5.75 9.77
C PHE A 127 6.73 -4.61 9.31
N LEU A 128 6.51 -3.59 10.13
CA LEU A 128 5.79 -2.37 9.75
C LEU A 128 6.53 -1.63 8.63
N VAL A 129 7.83 -1.36 8.78
CA VAL A 129 8.62 -0.71 7.73
C VAL A 129 8.61 -1.53 6.45
N ALA A 130 8.79 -2.86 6.55
CA ALA A 130 8.71 -3.74 5.39
C ALA A 130 7.32 -3.67 4.72
N ALA A 131 6.23 -3.74 5.49
CA ALA A 131 4.88 -3.64 4.97
C ALA A 131 4.61 -2.31 4.26
N LEU A 132 5.05 -1.18 4.84
CA LEU A 132 4.91 0.16 4.26
C LEU A 132 5.77 0.33 3.00
N TRP A 133 6.97 -0.24 2.99
CA TRP A 133 7.83 -0.26 1.81
C TRP A 133 7.18 -1.03 0.67
N PHE A 134 6.76 -2.27 0.91
CA PHE A 134 6.06 -3.09 -0.08
C PHE A 134 4.80 -2.37 -0.58
N LEU A 135 3.97 -1.85 0.33
CA LEU A 135 2.76 -1.11 -0.03
C LEU A 135 3.07 0.06 -0.96
N SER A 136 4.03 0.92 -0.60
CA SER A 136 4.37 2.09 -1.40
C SER A 136 4.94 1.72 -2.78
N ARG A 137 5.77 0.67 -2.84
CA ARG A 137 6.39 0.20 -4.08
C ARG A 137 5.38 -0.47 -5.01
N ASP A 138 4.52 -1.32 -4.45
CA ASP A 138 3.50 -2.04 -5.20
C ASP A 138 2.43 -1.07 -5.72
N PHE A 139 2.03 -0.07 -4.90
CA PHE A 139 1.08 0.97 -5.31
C PHE A 139 1.65 1.89 -6.42
N ALA A 140 2.90 2.34 -6.29
CA ALA A 140 3.55 3.15 -7.32
C ALA A 140 3.64 2.39 -8.67
N LYS A 141 3.96 1.09 -8.61
CA LYS A 141 3.99 0.23 -9.78
C LYS A 141 2.59 0.04 -10.38
N HIS A 142 1.57 -0.17 -9.55
CA HIS A 142 0.18 -0.28 -9.97
C HIS A 142 -0.26 0.99 -10.72
N CYS A 143 -0.11 2.17 -10.14
CA CYS A 143 -0.52 3.43 -10.78
C CYS A 143 0.15 3.63 -12.15
N ARG A 144 1.44 3.32 -12.28
CA ARG A 144 2.17 3.45 -13.54
C ARG A 144 1.63 2.48 -14.61
N LEU A 145 1.37 1.22 -14.25
CA LEU A 145 0.84 0.24 -15.19
C LEU A 145 -0.60 0.53 -15.56
N GLU A 146 -1.42 0.95 -14.59
CA GLU A 146 -2.79 1.34 -14.79
C GLU A 146 -2.91 2.53 -15.75
N GLU A 147 -2.08 3.55 -15.59
CA GLU A 147 -2.05 4.71 -16.49
C GLU A 147 -1.79 4.27 -17.95
N LEU A 148 -0.79 3.40 -18.17
CA LEU A 148 -0.50 2.87 -19.51
C LEU A 148 -1.70 2.11 -20.10
N VAL A 149 -2.36 1.28 -19.29
CA VAL A 149 -3.54 0.52 -19.75
C VAL A 149 -4.71 1.46 -20.04
N LEU A 150 -4.95 2.47 -19.21
CA LEU A 150 -6.00 3.46 -19.43
C LEU A 150 -5.75 4.31 -20.68
N GLU A 151 -4.50 4.69 -20.95
CA GLU A 151 -4.14 5.37 -22.19
C GLU A 151 -4.42 4.50 -23.41
N ASP A 152 -4.08 3.21 -23.36
CA ASP A 152 -4.34 2.29 -24.46
C ASP A 152 -5.83 2.01 -24.64
N VAL A 153 -6.61 1.93 -23.56
CA VAL A 153 -8.08 1.88 -23.61
C VAL A 153 -8.66 3.14 -24.26
N ASP A 154 -8.18 4.34 -23.89
CA ASP A 154 -8.62 5.60 -24.51
C ASP A 154 -8.28 5.65 -26.01
N ARG A 155 -7.07 5.25 -26.40
CA ARG A 155 -6.66 5.14 -27.81
C ARG A 155 -7.52 4.15 -28.57
N THR A 156 -7.83 3.00 -27.97
CA THR A 156 -8.69 1.97 -28.54
C THR A 156 -10.12 2.48 -28.76
N MET A 157 -10.67 3.18 -27.77
CA MET A 157 -12.01 3.80 -27.89
C MET A 157 -12.05 4.82 -29.02
N LYS A 158 -11.07 5.72 -29.09
CA LYS A 158 -10.97 6.71 -30.18
C LYS A 158 -10.82 6.05 -31.55
N GLY A 159 -9.98 5.03 -31.66
CA GLY A 159 -9.80 4.25 -32.89
C GLY A 159 -11.06 3.47 -33.31
N ALA A 160 -11.91 3.11 -32.35
CA ALA A 160 -13.21 2.49 -32.58
C ALA A 160 -14.34 3.52 -32.86
N GLY A 161 -14.04 4.81 -32.92
CA GLY A 161 -15.02 5.88 -33.13
C GLY A 161 -15.89 6.18 -31.90
N LEU A 162 -15.52 5.69 -30.71
CA LEU A 162 -16.19 5.97 -29.44
C LEU A 162 -15.62 7.26 -28.80
N GLN A 163 -16.39 7.84 -27.89
CA GLN A 163 -15.89 8.92 -27.03
C GLN A 163 -14.80 8.34 -26.12
N GLY A 164 -13.60 8.93 -26.15
CA GLY A 164 -12.49 8.53 -25.30
C GLY A 164 -12.72 8.80 -23.81
N VAL A 165 -11.79 8.34 -22.98
CA VAL A 165 -11.84 8.43 -21.51
C VAL A 165 -10.83 9.48 -21.03
N SER A 166 -11.19 10.22 -19.98
CA SER A 166 -10.27 11.16 -19.35
C SER A 166 -9.18 10.42 -18.59
N VAL A 167 -8.00 10.29 -19.20
CA VAL A 167 -6.81 9.76 -18.53
C VAL A 167 -6.06 10.92 -17.88
N ARG A 168 -5.88 10.86 -16.55
CA ARG A 168 -5.10 11.84 -15.81
C ARG A 168 -3.96 11.15 -15.09
N ASN A 169 -2.76 11.71 -15.23
CA ASN A 169 -1.62 11.27 -14.45
C ASN A 169 -1.77 11.74 -12.98
N VAL A 170 -2.02 10.79 -12.09
CA VAL A 170 -2.06 11.01 -10.63
C VAL A 170 -1.09 10.04 -9.98
N PRO A 171 0.23 10.30 -10.08
CA PRO A 171 1.23 9.32 -9.73
C PRO A 171 1.39 9.26 -8.21
N VAL A 172 1.49 8.05 -7.68
CA VAL A 172 1.94 7.81 -6.30
C VAL A 172 3.41 7.39 -6.37
N GLY A 173 4.28 8.16 -5.72
CA GLY A 173 5.72 7.93 -5.76
C GLY A 173 6.15 6.71 -4.94
N SER A 174 7.10 5.92 -5.44
CA SER A 174 7.75 4.89 -4.63
C SER A 174 8.56 5.55 -3.52
N ARG A 175 8.65 4.88 -2.36
CA ARG A 175 9.39 5.38 -1.19
C ARG A 175 10.70 4.61 -0.99
N ASP A 176 11.32 4.16 -2.08
CA ASP A 176 12.56 3.39 -2.05
C ASP A 176 13.71 4.16 -1.38
N VAL A 177 13.79 5.48 -1.61
CA VAL A 177 14.78 6.35 -0.97
C VAL A 177 14.60 6.41 0.55
N LEU A 178 13.35 6.46 1.03
CA LEU A 178 13.07 6.42 2.48
C LEU A 178 13.47 5.06 3.07
N GLY A 179 13.20 3.96 2.35
CA GLY A 179 13.66 2.62 2.74
C GLY A 179 15.17 2.52 2.86
N ALA A 180 15.89 2.99 1.84
CA ALA A 180 17.35 3.02 1.84
C ALA A 180 17.91 3.89 2.98
N ALA A 181 17.30 5.06 3.23
CA ALA A 181 17.71 5.94 4.32
C ALA A 181 17.55 5.27 5.70
N VAL A 182 16.44 4.57 5.94
CA VAL A 182 16.22 3.83 7.20
C VAL A 182 17.26 2.73 7.39
N VAL A 183 17.58 1.97 6.35
CA VAL A 183 18.61 0.91 6.41
C VAL A 183 19.99 1.51 6.69
N ILE A 184 20.37 2.56 5.98
CA ILE A 184 21.67 3.23 6.17
C ILE A 184 21.77 3.82 7.59
N ALA A 185 20.73 4.50 8.06
CA ALA A 185 20.69 5.03 9.42
C ALA A 185 20.83 3.92 10.46
N SER A 186 20.10 2.81 10.31
CA SER A 186 20.17 1.66 11.22
C SER A 186 21.56 1.01 11.24
N LEU A 187 22.25 0.94 10.09
CA LEU A 187 23.61 0.41 9.99
C LEU A 187 24.63 1.34 10.66
N ILE A 188 24.48 2.65 10.50
CA ILE A 188 25.34 3.64 11.19
C ILE A 188 25.12 3.56 12.70
N GLU A 189 23.88 3.45 13.14
CA GLU A 189 23.51 3.33 14.55
C GLU A 189 24.01 2.05 15.19
N LEU A 190 24.28 0.99 14.43
CA LEU A 190 24.91 -0.21 14.94
C LEU A 190 26.30 0.08 15.55
N LEU A 191 26.98 1.14 15.10
CA LEU A 191 28.25 1.58 15.70
C LEU A 191 28.06 2.10 17.15
N SER A 192 26.86 2.55 17.52
CA SER A 192 26.58 2.99 18.89
C SER A 192 26.69 1.85 19.92
N VAL A 193 26.71 0.59 19.48
CA VAL A 193 26.96 -0.59 20.34
C VAL A 193 28.30 -0.49 21.07
N PHE A 194 29.32 0.15 20.47
CA PHE A 194 30.62 0.35 21.12
C PHE A 194 30.56 1.32 22.31
N LEU A 195 29.57 2.23 22.34
CA LEU A 195 29.40 3.24 23.38
C LEU A 195 28.32 2.85 24.40
N LEU A 196 27.18 2.35 23.92
CA LEU A 196 25.97 2.10 24.72
C LEU A 196 25.77 0.62 25.06
N GLY A 197 26.68 -0.24 24.61
CA GLY A 197 26.54 -1.70 24.64
C GLY A 197 25.51 -2.23 23.62
N PRO A 198 25.43 -3.56 23.45
CA PRO A 198 24.52 -4.18 22.47
C PRO A 198 23.06 -3.78 22.66
N ALA A 199 22.59 -3.73 23.90
CA ALA A 199 21.22 -3.36 24.21
C ALA A 199 20.93 -1.88 23.87
N GLY A 200 21.87 -0.97 24.15
CA GLY A 200 21.68 0.45 23.86
C GLY A 200 21.66 0.76 22.37
N GLY A 201 22.49 0.05 21.58
CA GLY A 201 22.43 0.16 20.12
C GLY A 201 21.10 -0.30 19.53
N LEU A 202 20.53 -1.40 20.06
CA LEU A 202 19.20 -1.87 19.64
C LEU A 202 18.09 -0.89 20.02
N VAL A 203 18.19 -0.22 21.18
CA VAL A 203 17.26 0.86 21.56
C VAL A 203 17.31 2.01 20.57
N LEU A 204 18.51 2.45 20.19
CA LEU A 204 18.66 3.55 19.23
C LEU A 204 18.06 3.20 17.87
N ILE A 205 18.35 2.00 17.36
CA ILE A 205 17.77 1.49 16.11
C ILE A 205 16.24 1.46 16.21
N TYR A 206 15.69 0.98 17.33
CA TYR A 206 14.25 0.97 17.54
C TYR A 206 13.65 2.39 17.44
N LEU A 207 14.26 3.38 18.07
CA LEU A 207 13.79 4.77 18.05
C LEU A 207 13.80 5.33 16.63
N THR A 208 14.89 5.10 15.89
CA THR A 208 15.02 5.60 14.52
C THR A 208 14.06 4.91 13.57
N VAL A 209 14.01 3.59 13.56
CA VAL A 209 13.08 2.80 12.74
C VAL A 209 11.63 3.19 13.06
N GLY A 210 11.29 3.32 14.34
CA GLY A 210 9.95 3.72 14.79
C GLY A 210 9.57 5.12 14.32
N ALA A 211 10.44 6.12 14.52
CA ALA A 211 10.19 7.49 14.07
C ALA A 211 9.99 7.60 12.55
N PHE A 212 10.87 6.96 11.76
CA PHE A 212 10.74 6.93 10.30
C PHE A 212 9.47 6.21 9.85
N SER A 213 9.11 5.11 10.51
CA SER A 213 7.91 4.37 10.16
C SER A 213 6.63 5.20 10.35
N LEU A 214 6.57 6.12 11.32
CA LEU A 214 5.42 7.02 11.51
C LEU A 214 5.29 8.01 10.35
N ILE A 215 6.41 8.58 9.89
CA ILE A 215 6.43 9.45 8.70
C ILE A 215 5.93 8.66 7.49
N TRP A 216 6.43 7.45 7.30
CA TRP A 216 6.03 6.61 6.18
C TRP A 216 4.56 6.21 6.25
N LEU A 217 4.04 5.91 7.43
CA LEU A 217 2.62 5.64 7.64
C LEU A 217 1.78 6.83 7.18
N ASP A 218 2.22 8.06 7.48
CA ASP A 218 1.50 9.29 7.09
C ASP A 218 1.42 9.46 5.59
N LEU A 219 2.54 9.21 4.91
CA LEU A 219 2.61 9.21 3.46
C LEU A 219 1.70 8.11 2.87
N SER A 220 1.72 6.90 3.42
CA SER A 220 0.86 5.79 2.98
C SER A 220 -0.64 6.05 3.18
N ILE A 221 -1.03 6.89 4.14
CA ILE A 221 -2.42 7.32 4.31
C ILE A 221 -2.79 8.42 3.31
N ARG A 222 -1.90 9.40 3.11
CA ARG A 222 -2.23 10.64 2.39
C ARG A 222 -2.06 10.51 0.88
N ASP A 223 -0.94 9.97 0.41
CA ASP A 223 -0.60 9.99 -1.02
C ASP A 223 -1.65 9.33 -1.91
N PRO A 224 -2.21 8.14 -1.55
CA PRO A 224 -3.18 7.47 -2.42
C PRO A 224 -4.52 8.19 -2.56
N ASN A 225 -4.83 9.20 -1.73
CA ASN A 225 -6.17 9.80 -1.70
C ASN A 225 -6.51 10.56 -2.99
N SER A 226 -5.54 11.22 -3.62
CA SER A 226 -5.75 11.88 -4.91
C SER A 226 -6.08 10.86 -6.00
N HIS A 227 -5.36 9.74 -6.01
CA HIS A 227 -5.57 8.63 -6.93
C HIS A 227 -6.95 8.00 -6.75
N PHE A 228 -7.36 7.72 -5.51
CA PHE A 228 -8.71 7.19 -5.24
C PHE A 228 -9.82 8.19 -5.59
N SER A 229 -9.60 9.48 -5.36
CA SER A 229 -10.55 10.53 -5.75
C SER A 229 -10.71 10.59 -7.27
N PHE A 230 -9.63 10.43 -8.03
CA PHE A 230 -9.69 10.34 -9.49
C PHE A 230 -10.51 9.11 -9.93
N HIS A 231 -10.25 7.95 -9.33
CA HIS A 231 -10.99 6.72 -9.62
C HIS A 231 -12.49 6.80 -9.34
N SER A 232 -12.90 7.55 -8.32
CA SER A 232 -14.33 7.77 -8.04
C SER A 232 -15.08 8.49 -9.16
N GLN A 233 -14.37 9.25 -10.01
CA GLN A 233 -14.92 9.96 -11.17
C GLN A 233 -14.73 9.15 -12.45
N LEU A 234 -13.56 8.53 -12.62
CA LEU A 234 -13.20 7.73 -13.80
C LEU A 234 -14.11 6.51 -13.99
N GLU A 235 -14.37 5.75 -12.91
CA GLU A 235 -15.07 4.47 -13.00
C GLU A 235 -16.49 4.61 -13.59
N PRO A 236 -17.35 5.55 -13.12
CA PRO A 236 -18.63 5.82 -13.77
C PRO A 236 -18.52 6.25 -15.24
N ASP A 237 -17.49 7.01 -15.62
CA ASP A 237 -17.32 7.50 -16.99
C ASP A 237 -16.92 6.38 -17.96
N ILE A 238 -16.06 5.46 -17.51
CA ILE A 238 -15.74 4.24 -18.26
C ILE A 238 -16.99 3.37 -18.42
N LEU A 239 -17.74 3.15 -17.34
CA LEU A 239 -18.93 2.30 -17.39
C LEU A 239 -20.05 2.89 -18.27
N ARG A 240 -20.19 4.21 -18.36
CA ARG A 240 -21.16 4.87 -19.27
C ARG A 240 -20.73 4.84 -20.73
N SER A 241 -19.42 4.88 -20.98
CA SER A 241 -18.89 4.88 -22.35
C SER A 241 -18.81 3.48 -22.94
N LEU A 242 -18.79 2.45 -22.08
CA LEU A 242 -18.97 1.07 -22.48
C LEU A 242 -20.48 0.77 -22.60
N PRO A 243 -20.95 0.30 -23.75
CA PRO A 243 -22.34 -0.07 -23.92
C PRO A 243 -22.67 -1.36 -23.16
N ASP A 244 -23.91 -1.49 -22.68
CA ASP A 244 -24.40 -2.65 -21.92
C ASP A 244 -24.05 -3.97 -22.62
N SER A 245 -23.15 -4.75 -22.02
CA SER A 245 -22.97 -6.18 -22.35
C SER A 245 -24.08 -7.06 -21.74
N VAL A 246 -25.04 -6.46 -21.03
CA VAL A 246 -26.04 -7.17 -20.21
C VAL A 246 -27.42 -7.28 -20.88
N SER A 247 -27.72 -6.52 -21.94
CA SER A 247 -29.06 -6.52 -22.55
C SER A 247 -29.34 -7.64 -23.57
N GLY A 248 -28.44 -8.61 -23.74
CA GLY A 248 -28.57 -9.68 -24.75
C GLY A 248 -28.98 -11.06 -24.23
N ALA A 249 -29.07 -11.29 -22.93
CA ALA A 249 -29.21 -12.64 -22.35
C ALA A 249 -30.60 -12.99 -21.82
N GLY A 250 -31.67 -12.33 -22.26
CA GLY A 250 -32.97 -12.53 -21.62
C GLY A 250 -34.20 -12.11 -22.40
N THR A 251 -34.36 -12.53 -23.67
CA THR A 251 -35.67 -12.66 -24.33
C THR A 251 -35.55 -13.40 -25.67
N GLU A 252 -35.12 -14.67 -25.68
CA GLU A 252 -35.45 -15.57 -26.79
C GLU A 252 -35.76 -16.96 -26.22
N GLY A 253 -36.99 -17.43 -26.42
CA GLY A 253 -37.33 -18.85 -26.26
C GLY A 253 -38.32 -19.22 -25.16
N VAL A 254 -39.52 -18.62 -25.16
CA VAL A 254 -40.74 -19.37 -24.80
C VAL A 254 -41.79 -19.05 -25.85
N ALA A 255 -41.88 -19.93 -26.85
CA ALA A 255 -43.04 -20.11 -27.71
C ALA A 255 -43.51 -21.55 -27.52
#